data_AF-A0A833HBZ6-F1
#
_entry.id   AF-A0A833HBZ6-F1
#
_cell.length_a   1.000
_cell.length_b   1.000
_cell.length_c   1.000
_cell.angle_alpha   90.00
_cell.angle_beta   90.00
_cell.angle_gamma   90.00
#
_symmetry.space_group_name_H-M   'P 1'
#
loop_
_entity.id
_entity.type
_entity.pdbx_description
1 polymer ?
#
loop_
_entity_poly.entity_id
_entity_poly.type
_entity_poly.pdbx_seq_one_letter_code
_entity_poly.pdbx_strand_id
1 'polypeptide(L)'
;LWLPSESGRLADLPAELAAPPTPEGRASVLLAALFAATPDAPLTAVFPQPVEVGHLLLTDGTAWVDLRSPAGGEPPSSGSTVELLRVYAIVHTLVRNLPEVSRVVLLWNGVQRQGFPGHVDTGHPLVPLAALEP
;
A
#
# COMPACT_ATOMS: atom_id res chain seq x y z
N LEU A 1 -2.34 3.96 -10.31
CA LEU A 1 -2.30 3.79 -8.82
C LEU A 1 -3.49 2.94 -8.45
N TRP A 2 -3.37 1.95 -7.56
CA TRP A 2 -4.51 1.10 -7.21
C TRP A 2 -5.17 1.61 -5.93
N LEU A 3 -6.40 2.10 -6.05
CA LEU A 3 -7.17 2.69 -4.94
C LEU A 3 -8.37 1.82 -4.55
N PRO A 4 -8.76 1.80 -3.26
CA PRO A 4 -10.01 1.21 -2.80
C PRO A 4 -11.23 1.89 -3.45
N SER A 5 -12.26 1.10 -3.76
CA SER A 5 -13.55 1.56 -4.27
C SER A 5 -14.69 1.17 -3.31
N GLU A 6 -15.76 1.97 -3.30
CA GLU A 6 -17.03 1.65 -2.61
C GLU A 6 -17.64 0.30 -2.99
N SER A 7 -17.25 -0.26 -4.15
CA SER A 7 -17.65 -1.60 -4.61
C SER A 7 -17.02 -2.77 -3.82
N GLY A 8 -16.07 -2.50 -2.92
CA GLY A 8 -15.32 -3.56 -2.24
C GLY A 8 -14.16 -4.13 -3.08
N ARG A 9 -13.77 -3.45 -4.16
CA ARG A 9 -12.67 -3.83 -5.06
C ARG A 9 -11.63 -2.70 -5.14
N LEU A 10 -10.49 -2.99 -5.77
CA LEU A 10 -9.50 -2.01 -6.16
C LEU A 10 -9.77 -1.56 -7.59
N ALA A 11 -9.51 -0.29 -7.89
CA ALA A 11 -9.53 0.21 -9.25
C ALA A 11 -8.27 1.04 -9.53
N ASP A 12 -7.86 1.07 -10.81
CA ASP A 12 -6.74 1.90 -11.22
C ASP A 12 -7.16 3.37 -11.35
N LEU A 13 -6.35 4.24 -10.78
CA LEU A 13 -6.33 5.68 -10.99
C LEU A 13 -5.04 6.04 -11.74
N PRO A 14 -5.12 6.40 -13.02
CA PRO A 14 -3.96 6.84 -13.79
C PRO A 14 -3.30 8.06 -13.14
N ALA A 15 -1.97 8.04 -13.07
CA ALA A 15 -1.18 9.15 -12.54
C ALA A 15 0.16 9.24 -13.29
N GLU A 16 0.54 10.45 -13.68
CA GLU A 16 1.88 10.73 -14.19
C GLU A 16 2.79 11.12 -13.03
N LEU A 17 3.81 10.31 -12.79
CA LEU A 17 4.72 10.47 -11.66
C LEU A 17 6.17 10.50 -12.13
N ALA A 18 7.02 11.15 -11.35
CA ALA A 18 8.46 11.05 -11.56
C ALA A 18 8.91 9.58 -11.47
N ALA A 19 9.86 9.19 -12.33
CA ALA A 19 10.43 7.85 -12.34
C ALA A 19 11.93 7.90 -11.98
N PRO A 20 12.28 7.93 -10.68
CA PRO A 20 13.66 7.82 -10.24
C PRO A 20 14.40 6.60 -10.84
N PRO A 21 15.73 6.66 -10.95
CA PRO A 21 16.51 5.57 -11.55
C PRO A 21 16.49 4.28 -10.72
N THR A 22 16.32 4.38 -9.39
CA THR A 22 16.28 3.21 -8.50
C THR A 22 14.85 2.67 -8.33
N PRO A 23 14.66 1.34 -8.22
CA PRO A 23 13.37 0.74 -7.90
C PRO A 23 12.77 1.29 -6.60
N GLU A 24 13.56 1.48 -5.55
CA GLU A 24 13.13 2.03 -4.27
C GLU A 24 12.66 3.48 -4.41
N GLY A 25 13.34 4.28 -5.24
CA GLY A 25 12.92 5.64 -5.53
C GLY A 25 11.57 5.67 -6.24
N ARG A 26 11.35 4.79 -7.22
CA ARG A 26 10.04 4.66 -7.89
C ARG A 26 8.96 4.15 -6.95
N ALA A 27 9.26 3.17 -6.10
CA ALA A 27 8.35 2.69 -5.06
C ALA A 27 7.95 3.83 -4.11
N SER A 28 8.92 4.62 -3.67
CA SER A 28 8.67 5.77 -2.79
C SER A 28 7.73 6.79 -3.44
N VAL A 29 7.93 7.12 -4.71
CA VAL A 29 7.07 8.07 -5.43
C VAL A 29 5.65 7.52 -5.61
N LEU A 30 5.51 6.24 -6.00
CA LEU A 30 4.22 5.57 -6.15
C LEU A 30 3.42 5.57 -4.85
N LEU A 31 4.06 5.21 -3.73
CA LEU A 31 3.41 5.16 -2.43
C LEU A 31 3.07 6.54 -1.88
N ALA A 32 3.97 7.51 -2.04
CA ALA A 32 3.69 8.89 -1.64
C ALA A 32 2.47 9.44 -2.41
N ALA A 33 2.40 9.20 -3.72
CA ALA A 33 1.25 9.59 -4.53
C ALA A 33 -0.03 8.84 -4.12
N LEU A 34 0.05 7.54 -3.82
CA LEU A 34 -1.08 6.75 -3.34
C LEU A 34 -1.63 7.27 -2.01
N PHE A 35 -0.76 7.65 -1.07
CA PHE A 35 -1.17 8.13 0.27
C PHE A 35 -1.67 9.57 0.25
N ALA A 36 -1.18 10.38 -0.69
CA ALA A 36 -1.63 11.76 -0.89
C ALA A 36 -2.90 11.86 -1.76
N ALA A 37 -3.35 10.77 -2.39
CA ALA A 37 -4.49 10.79 -3.29
C ALA A 37 -5.78 11.19 -2.57
N THR A 38 -6.47 12.19 -3.10
CA THR A 38 -7.81 12.62 -2.70
C THR A 38 -8.79 12.35 -3.83
N PRO A 39 -9.17 11.07 -4.07
CA PRO A 39 -9.99 10.73 -5.22
C PRO A 39 -11.47 11.11 -5.00
N ASP A 40 -12.18 11.37 -6.09
CA ASP A 40 -13.63 11.47 -6.08
C ASP A 40 -14.27 10.07 -5.99
N ALA A 41 -15.52 10.01 -5.53
CA ALA A 41 -16.31 8.80 -5.57
C ALA A 41 -16.40 8.23 -7.01
N PRO A 42 -16.38 6.90 -7.20
CA PRO A 42 -16.53 5.86 -6.18
C PRO A 42 -15.20 5.35 -5.58
N LEU A 43 -14.09 6.06 -5.81
CA LEU A 43 -12.80 5.75 -5.21
C LEU A 43 -12.68 6.39 -3.82
N THR A 44 -11.87 5.78 -2.97
CA THR A 44 -11.66 6.25 -1.59
C THR A 44 -10.18 6.27 -1.26
N ALA A 45 -9.77 7.18 -0.37
CA ALA A 45 -8.39 7.26 0.08
C ALA A 45 -7.99 6.00 0.87
N VAL A 46 -6.72 5.61 0.75
CA VAL A 46 -6.17 4.40 1.42
C VAL A 46 -6.18 4.54 2.94
N PHE A 47 -5.83 5.73 3.44
CA PHE A 47 -5.79 6.04 4.85
C PHE A 47 -6.73 7.20 5.20
N PRO A 48 -7.43 7.14 6.34
CA PRO A 48 -8.24 8.25 6.85
C PRO A 48 -7.40 9.37 7.50
N GLN A 49 -6.11 9.11 7.70
CA GLN A 49 -5.17 9.99 8.39
C GLN A 49 -3.83 9.98 7.65
N PRO A 50 -2.98 11.02 7.80
CA PRO A 50 -1.67 11.06 7.15
C PRO A 50 -0.80 9.84 7.51
N VAL A 51 -0.24 9.21 6.47
CA VAL A 51 0.74 8.14 6.57
C VAL A 51 1.87 8.45 5.59
N GLU A 52 3.10 8.27 6.05
CA GLU A 52 4.32 8.55 5.31
C GLU A 52 5.05 7.26 4.94
N VAL A 53 5.83 7.34 3.87
CA VAL A 53 6.76 6.29 3.49
C VAL A 53 8.04 6.47 4.29
N GLY A 54 8.37 5.47 5.11
CA GLY A 54 9.62 5.39 5.85
C GLY A 54 10.72 4.75 5.02
N HIS A 55 11.40 3.76 5.62
CA HIS A 55 12.40 2.97 4.91
C HIS A 55 11.78 2.06 3.84
N LEU A 56 12.45 2.02 2.68
CA LEU A 56 12.17 1.11 1.58
C LEU A 56 13.42 0.29 1.26
N LEU A 57 13.25 -1.02 1.18
CA LEU A 57 14.30 -1.94 0.77
C LEU A 57 13.73 -2.92 -0.25
N LEU A 58 14.39 -3.05 -1.40
CA LEU A 58 14.07 -4.10 -2.37
C LEU A 58 15.14 -5.18 -2.35
N THR A 59 14.73 -6.42 -2.10
CA THR A 59 15.62 -7.58 -2.13
C THR A 59 14.85 -8.83 -2.53
N ASP A 60 15.42 -9.66 -3.41
CA ASP A 60 14.82 -10.93 -3.87
C ASP A 60 13.35 -10.82 -4.33
N GLY A 61 13.06 -9.74 -5.08
CA GLY A 61 11.72 -9.43 -5.57
C GLY A 61 10.71 -9.02 -4.49
N THR A 62 11.17 -8.73 -3.27
CA THR A 62 10.36 -8.35 -2.11
C THR A 62 10.61 -6.89 -1.76
N ALA A 63 9.56 -6.07 -1.85
CA ALA A 63 9.60 -4.70 -1.33
C ALA A 63 9.24 -4.71 0.16
N TRP A 64 10.19 -4.35 1.01
CA TRP A 64 9.96 -4.08 2.43
C TRP A 64 9.62 -2.61 2.59
N VAL A 65 8.40 -2.34 3.05
CA VAL A 65 7.80 -1.01 3.10
C VAL A 65 7.50 -0.65 4.53
N ASP A 66 8.23 0.33 5.07
CA ASP A 66 7.90 0.92 6.35
C ASP A 66 6.87 2.04 6.18
N LEU A 67 5.70 1.85 6.78
CA LEU A 67 4.62 2.82 6.86
C LEU A 67 4.71 3.55 8.19
N ARG A 68 4.80 4.88 8.14
CA ARG A 68 4.98 5.69 9.34
C ARG A 68 3.77 6.56 9.58
N SER A 69 3.26 6.54 10.81
CA SER A 69 2.30 7.55 11.26
C SER A 69 3.03 8.67 11.97
N PRO A 70 2.89 9.94 11.54
CA PRO A 70 3.46 11.09 12.25
C PRO A 70 2.95 11.21 13.69
N ALA A 71 1.73 10.75 13.95
CA ALA A 71 1.12 10.70 15.28
C ALA A 71 1.60 9.50 16.13
N GLY A 72 2.35 8.57 15.53
CA GLY A 72 2.73 7.31 16.15
C GLY A 72 1.55 6.36 16.37
N GLY A 73 1.74 5.37 17.25
CA GLY A 73 0.70 4.46 17.68
C GLY A 73 0.39 3.33 16.71
N GLU A 74 -0.79 2.75 16.88
CA GLU A 74 -1.31 1.60 16.13
C GLU A 74 -1.83 2.02 14.74
N PRO A 75 -1.83 1.13 13.73
CA PRO A 75 -2.48 1.43 12.47
C PRO A 75 -3.99 1.65 12.66
N PRO A 76 -4.62 2.46 11.80
CA PRO A 76 -6.00 2.89 12.01
C PRO A 76 -6.96 1.70 11.96
N SER A 77 -7.75 1.53 13.03
CA SER A 77 -8.80 0.51 13.11
C SER A 77 -9.84 0.72 12.01
N SER A 78 -10.28 -0.37 11.38
CA SER A 78 -11.34 -0.34 10.38
C SER A 78 -12.03 -1.70 10.28
N GLY A 79 -13.16 -1.76 9.58
CA GLY A 79 -13.77 -3.04 9.20
C GLY A 79 -12.84 -3.88 8.31
N SER A 80 -13.07 -5.19 8.28
CA SER A 80 -12.22 -6.16 7.55
C SER A 80 -12.05 -5.82 6.07
N THR A 81 -13.11 -5.44 5.36
CA THR A 81 -13.03 -5.04 3.95
C THR A 81 -12.17 -3.80 3.74
N VAL A 82 -12.29 -2.80 4.62
CA VAL A 82 -11.51 -1.56 4.52
C VAL A 82 -10.03 -1.83 4.80
N GLU A 83 -9.73 -2.67 5.79
CA GLU A 83 -8.35 -3.11 6.06
C GLU A 83 -7.76 -3.87 4.88
N LEU A 84 -8.52 -4.82 4.32
CA LEU A 84 -8.13 -5.61 3.16
C LEU A 84 -7.78 -4.70 1.97
N LEU A 85 -8.69 -3.80 1.60
CA LEU A 85 -8.46 -2.90 0.47
C LEU A 85 -7.29 -1.95 0.71
N ARG A 86 -7.11 -1.45 1.93
CA ARG A 86 -5.97 -0.61 2.28
C ARG A 86 -4.64 -1.32 2.08
N VAL A 87 -4.52 -2.54 2.62
CA VAL A 87 -3.30 -3.35 2.49
C VAL A 87 -3.04 -3.65 1.02
N TYR A 88 -4.05 -4.14 0.31
CA TYR A 88 -3.87 -4.58 -1.07
C TYR A 88 -3.76 -3.44 -2.07
N ALA A 89 -4.24 -2.22 -1.78
CA ALA A 89 -3.95 -1.02 -2.57
C ALA A 89 -2.44 -0.78 -2.68
N ILE A 90 -1.71 -0.95 -1.57
CA ILE A 90 -0.24 -0.82 -1.53
C ILE A 90 0.41 -1.94 -2.34
N VAL A 91 0.00 -3.20 -2.10
CA VAL A 91 0.55 -4.38 -2.77
C VAL A 91 0.37 -4.28 -4.28
N HIS A 92 -0.84 -3.99 -4.74
CA HIS A 92 -1.14 -3.84 -6.17
C HIS A 92 -0.42 -2.66 -6.79
N THR A 93 -0.40 -1.51 -6.11
CA THR A 93 0.33 -0.33 -6.61
C THR A 93 1.81 -0.65 -6.87
N LEU A 94 2.49 -1.34 -5.96
CA LEU A 94 3.89 -1.69 -6.15
C LEU A 94 4.08 -2.78 -7.21
N VAL A 95 3.42 -3.93 -7.07
CA VAL A 95 3.65 -5.10 -7.93
C VAL A 95 3.20 -4.86 -9.37
N ARG A 96 2.14 -4.08 -9.58
CA ARG A 96 1.63 -3.81 -10.94
C ARG A 96 2.41 -2.72 -11.68
N ASN A 97 3.17 -1.88 -10.99
CA ASN A 97 3.91 -0.76 -11.60
C ASN A 97 5.43 -0.93 -11.55
N LEU A 98 5.96 -1.91 -10.80
CA LEU A 98 7.40 -2.16 -10.69
C LEU A 98 7.71 -3.62 -11.07
N PRO A 99 8.34 -3.87 -12.22
CA PRO A 99 8.64 -5.23 -12.66
C PRO A 99 9.61 -5.96 -11.72
N GLU A 100 10.40 -5.23 -10.93
CA GLU A 100 11.31 -5.80 -9.95
C GLU A 100 10.60 -6.26 -8.65
N VAL A 101 9.34 -5.90 -8.44
CA VAL A 101 8.58 -6.20 -7.21
C VAL A 101 7.55 -7.28 -7.49
N SER A 102 7.72 -8.44 -6.87
CA SER A 102 6.77 -9.57 -6.96
C SER A 102 5.88 -9.73 -5.72
N ARG A 103 6.34 -9.21 -4.58
CA ARG A 103 5.68 -9.31 -3.27
C ARG A 103 6.10 -8.16 -2.36
N VAL A 104 5.29 -7.91 -1.34
CA VAL A 104 5.46 -6.76 -0.44
C VAL A 104 5.39 -7.23 1.02
N VAL A 105 6.33 -6.78 1.84
CA VAL A 105 6.26 -6.88 3.30
C VAL A 105 5.94 -5.51 3.86
N LEU A 106 4.93 -5.43 4.71
CA LEU A 106 4.53 -4.19 5.37
C LEU A 106 5.07 -4.14 6.79
N LEU A 107 5.71 -3.02 7.11
CA LEU A 107 6.07 -2.65 8.48
C LEU A 107 5.24 -1.44 8.87
N TRP A 108 4.93 -1.33 10.15
CA TRP A 108 4.30 -0.16 10.72
C TRP A 108 5.22 0.41 11.79
N ASN A 109 5.69 1.64 11.58
CA ASN A 109 6.66 2.29 12.44
C ASN A 109 7.89 1.40 12.71
N GLY A 110 8.43 0.77 11.66
CA GLY A 110 9.63 -0.07 11.69
C GLY A 110 9.42 -1.50 12.19
N VAL A 111 8.20 -1.90 12.56
CA VAL A 111 7.91 -3.25 13.07
C VAL A 111 7.02 -4.01 12.10
N GLN A 112 7.45 -5.21 11.69
CA GLN A 112 6.56 -6.13 10.99
C GLN A 112 5.57 -6.73 11.99
N ARG A 113 4.28 -6.62 11.69
CA ARG A 113 3.20 -7.07 12.56
C ARG A 113 2.50 -8.28 11.97
N GLN A 114 1.96 -9.14 12.83
CA GLN A 114 1.15 -10.27 12.36
C GLN A 114 -0.22 -9.85 11.79
N GLY A 115 -0.69 -8.63 12.07
CA GLY A 115 -1.87 -8.07 11.42
C GLY A 115 -1.91 -6.54 11.48
N PHE A 116 -2.74 -5.94 10.62
CA PHE A 116 -2.71 -4.49 10.38
C PHE A 116 -3.79 -3.66 11.10
N PRO A 117 -4.88 -4.19 11.68
CA PRO A 117 -5.09 -4.25 13.13
C PRO A 117 -5.80 -5.57 13.52
N GLY A 118 -5.73 -6.58 12.63
CA GLY A 118 -6.04 -7.97 12.99
C GLY A 118 -6.89 -8.77 11.99
N HIS A 119 -7.42 -8.19 10.91
CA HIS A 119 -8.23 -8.95 9.94
C HIS A 119 -7.42 -9.45 8.74
N VAL A 120 -6.27 -8.82 8.44
CA VAL A 120 -5.36 -9.25 7.38
C VAL A 120 -4.06 -9.73 8.02
N ASP A 121 -3.61 -10.94 7.68
CA ASP A 121 -2.30 -11.45 8.09
C ASP A 121 -1.22 -10.71 7.31
N THR A 122 -0.42 -9.91 8.01
CA THR A 122 0.74 -9.18 7.45
C THR A 122 2.08 -9.74 7.95
N GLY A 123 2.06 -10.90 8.62
CA GLY A 123 3.23 -11.59 9.15
C GLY A 123 4.10 -12.24 8.07
N HIS A 124 3.64 -12.24 6.81
CA HIS A 124 4.36 -12.79 5.66
C HIS A 124 4.31 -11.84 4.46
N PRO A 125 5.19 -12.02 3.46
CA PRO A 125 5.11 -11.28 2.21
C PRO A 125 3.74 -11.48 1.52
N LEU A 126 3.22 -10.39 0.95
CA LEU A 126 1.92 -10.33 0.29
C LEU A 126 2.09 -10.21 -1.22
N VAL A 127 1.26 -10.94 -1.95
CA VAL A 127 1.15 -10.88 -3.42
C VAL A 127 -0.22 -10.33 -3.82
N PRO A 128 -0.40 -9.75 -5.02
CA PRO A 128 -1.70 -9.25 -5.44
C PRO A 128 -2.80 -10.31 -5.35
N LEU A 129 -3.95 -9.93 -4.78
CA LEU A 129 -5.16 -10.75 -4.83
C LEU A 129 -5.96 -10.42 -6.09
N ALA A 130 -6.04 -11.37 -7.02
CA ALA A 130 -6.80 -11.22 -8.27
C ALA A 130 -8.29 -10.95 -8.03
N ALA A 131 -8.87 -11.49 -6.95
CA ALA A 131 -10.28 -11.27 -6.61
C ALA A 131 -10.63 -9.79 -6.30
N LEU A 132 -9.62 -8.96 -6.01
CA LEU A 132 -9.81 -7.54 -5.73
C LEU A 132 -9.67 -6.65 -6.97
N GLU A 133 -9.19 -7.17 -8.09
CA GLU A 133 -9.17 -6.43 -9.37
C GLU A 133 -10.61 -6.29 -9.90
N PRO A 134 -10.94 -5.29 -10.73
CA PRO A 134 -12.30 -5.08 -11.25
C PRO A 134 -12.81 -6.19 -12.17
#